data_AF-R9I6Q0-F1
#
_entry.id   AF-R9I6Q0-F1
#
_cell.length_a   1.000
_cell.length_b   1.000
_cell.length_c   1.000
_cell.angle_alpha   90.00
_cell.angle_beta   90.00
_cell.angle_gamma   90.00
#
_symmetry.space_group_name_H-M   'P 1'
#
loop_
_entity.id
_entity.type
_entity.pdbx_description
1 polymer ?
#
loop_
_entity_poly.entity_id
_entity_poly.type
_entity_poly.pdbx_seq_one_letter_code
_entity_poly.pdbx_strand_id
1 'polypeptide(L)'
;KMRKLKGIRKLILIEEAWKAIASANMADYIKYLYKTVRKYFGEAIVVTQEVEDIISSPIVKESIINNSDCKILLDQRKYLNKFDSIQNLLGLTDKERSQILSINMANHPGRKYKEVFFSLGGTQSAVYATEVSLEEYFTFTTEESEKMELFALAEKLGGNLELAIKRLAESKRNPQSSTT
;
A
#
# COMPACT_ATOMS: atom_id res chain seq x y z
N LYS A 1 20.35 9.28 -15.84
CA LYS A 1 20.05 8.13 -16.75
C LYS A 1 20.05 6.84 -15.94
N MET A 2 19.08 5.95 -16.12
CA MET A 2 18.94 4.73 -15.29
C MET A 2 20.10 3.74 -15.55
N ARG A 3 20.69 3.15 -14.49
CA ARG A 3 21.81 2.19 -14.59
C ARG A 3 21.29 0.75 -14.69
N LYS A 4 21.90 -0.11 -15.51
CA LYS A 4 21.67 -1.57 -15.46
C LYS A 4 22.52 -2.19 -14.35
N LEU A 5 21.89 -2.99 -13.49
CA LEU A 5 22.55 -3.78 -12.46
C LEU A 5 22.30 -5.24 -12.82
N LYS A 6 23.36 -6.04 -12.97
CA LYS A 6 23.23 -7.44 -13.39
C LYS A 6 22.53 -8.23 -12.29
N GLY A 7 21.38 -8.83 -12.60
CA GLY A 7 20.62 -9.69 -11.69
C GLY A 7 19.83 -8.99 -10.57
N ILE A 8 19.95 -7.67 -10.42
CA ILE A 8 19.30 -6.94 -9.32
C ILE A 8 18.01 -6.27 -9.83
N ARG A 9 16.85 -6.69 -9.29
CA ARG A 9 15.57 -6.04 -9.57
C ARG A 9 15.53 -4.68 -8.86
N LYS A 10 15.08 -3.64 -9.58
CA LYS A 10 14.91 -2.30 -9.01
C LYS A 10 13.45 -2.02 -8.72
N LEU A 11 13.15 -1.55 -7.52
CA LEU A 11 11.84 -1.04 -7.17
C LEU A 11 11.95 0.47 -7.01
N ILE A 12 11.10 1.20 -7.71
CA ILE A 12 10.96 2.64 -7.57
C ILE A 12 9.58 2.90 -7.00
N LEU A 13 9.52 3.29 -5.74
CA LEU A 13 8.29 3.66 -5.05
C LEU A 13 8.19 5.19 -5.02
N ILE A 14 7.08 5.73 -5.51
CA ILE A 14 6.78 7.16 -5.52
C ILE A 14 5.52 7.38 -4.68
N GLU A 15 5.69 7.95 -3.50
CA GLU A 15 4.57 8.34 -2.64
C GLU A 15 4.07 9.74 -3.03
N GLU A 16 2.76 9.93 -3.05
CA GLU A 16 2.09 11.21 -3.35
C GLU A 16 2.59 11.84 -4.67
N ALA A 17 2.62 11.01 -5.72
CA ALA A 17 3.23 11.36 -7.01
C ALA A 17 2.68 12.63 -7.66
N TRP A 18 1.45 13.05 -7.32
CA TRP A 18 0.88 14.30 -7.81
C TRP A 18 1.70 15.53 -7.36
N LYS A 19 2.25 15.52 -6.14
CA LYS A 19 3.12 16.60 -5.63
C LYS A 19 4.40 16.69 -6.46
N ALA A 20 4.96 15.53 -6.82
CA ALA A 20 6.15 15.46 -7.65
C ALA A 20 5.87 16.04 -9.05
N ILE A 21 4.66 15.89 -9.56
CA ILE A 21 4.27 16.29 -10.93
C ILE A 21 3.90 17.77 -11.03
N ALA A 22 3.88 18.50 -9.91
CA ALA A 22 3.73 19.95 -9.89
C ALA A 22 4.85 20.70 -10.65
N SER A 23 6.00 20.05 -10.89
CA SER A 23 7.07 20.61 -11.74
C SER A 23 7.15 19.89 -13.09
N ALA A 24 7.23 20.65 -14.18
CA ALA A 24 7.30 20.12 -15.54
C ALA A 24 8.46 19.13 -15.74
N ASN A 25 9.64 19.45 -15.19
CA ASN A 25 10.83 18.60 -15.28
C ASN A 25 10.64 17.22 -14.62
N MET A 26 9.95 17.18 -13.47
CA MET A 26 9.70 15.92 -12.75
C MET A 26 8.62 15.09 -13.45
N ALA A 27 7.63 15.74 -14.05
CA ALA A 27 6.60 15.08 -14.82
C ALA A 27 7.19 14.34 -16.04
N ASP A 28 8.09 15.00 -16.78
CA ASP A 28 8.84 14.37 -17.88
C ASP A 28 9.73 13.23 -17.39
N TYR A 29 10.35 13.38 -16.21
CA TYR A 29 11.14 12.32 -15.60
C TYR A 29 10.30 11.08 -15.25
N ILE A 30 9.12 11.26 -14.65
CA ILE A 30 8.20 10.17 -14.33
C ILE A 30 7.73 9.46 -15.61
N LYS A 31 7.41 10.22 -16.66
CA LYS A 31 7.08 9.65 -17.98
C LYS A 31 8.22 8.82 -18.57
N TYR A 32 9.45 9.33 -18.51
CA TYR A 32 10.65 8.59 -18.90
C TYR A 32 10.81 7.30 -18.08
N LEU A 33 10.62 7.39 -16.77
CA LEU A 33 10.78 6.31 -15.81
C LEU A 33 9.83 5.15 -16.13
N TYR A 34 8.53 5.41 -16.27
CA TYR A 34 7.53 4.39 -16.59
C TYR A 34 7.78 3.69 -17.93
N LYS A 35 8.22 4.44 -18.97
CA LYS A 35 8.56 3.85 -20.29
C LYS A 35 9.86 3.03 -20.28
N THR A 36 10.73 3.26 -19.31
CA THR A 36 12.11 2.76 -19.34
C THR A 36 12.38 1.70 -18.28
N VAL A 37 11.77 1.78 -17.11
CA VAL A 37 12.11 0.95 -15.93
C VAL A 37 12.07 -0.56 -16.21
N ARG A 38 11.07 -1.03 -16.99
CA ARG A 38 10.95 -2.43 -17.40
C ARG A 38 12.17 -2.94 -18.17
N LYS A 39 12.80 -2.10 -19.01
CA LYS A 39 14.03 -2.42 -19.78
C LYS A 39 15.27 -2.58 -18.90
N TYR A 40 15.19 -2.16 -17.64
CA TYR A 40 16.27 -2.16 -16.67
C TYR A 40 16.02 -3.14 -15.52
N PHE A 41 15.16 -4.15 -15.74
CA PHE A 41 14.74 -5.14 -14.73
C PHE A 41 14.23 -4.43 -13.47
N GLY A 42 13.32 -3.48 -13.66
CA GLY A 42 12.73 -2.76 -12.54
C GLY A 42 11.25 -2.51 -12.70
N GLU A 43 10.68 -2.03 -11.61
CA GLU A 43 9.27 -1.80 -11.40
C GLU A 43 9.07 -0.42 -10.79
N ALA A 44 8.04 0.28 -11.24
CA ALA A 44 7.66 1.58 -10.70
C ALA A 44 6.28 1.45 -10.07
N ILE A 45 6.19 1.82 -8.80
CA ILE A 45 4.98 1.81 -7.99
C ILE A 45 4.68 3.25 -7.60
N VAL A 46 3.45 3.68 -7.82
CA VAL A 46 2.94 4.97 -7.34
C VAL A 46 1.89 4.69 -6.28
N VAL A 47 2.01 5.39 -5.16
CA VAL A 47 1.07 5.34 -4.04
C VAL A 47 0.50 6.74 -3.83
N THR A 48 -0.82 6.84 -3.71
CA THR A 48 -1.51 8.12 -3.48
C THR A 48 -2.81 7.88 -2.74
N GLN A 49 -3.17 8.83 -1.87
CA GLN A 49 -4.42 8.76 -1.09
C GLN A 49 -5.62 9.29 -1.87
N GLU A 50 -5.41 10.34 -2.67
CA GLU A 50 -6.47 11.00 -3.44
C GLU A 50 -6.42 10.58 -4.91
N VAL A 51 -7.46 9.87 -5.37
CA VAL A 51 -7.57 9.45 -6.78
C VAL A 51 -7.84 10.65 -7.69
N GLU A 52 -8.51 11.70 -7.19
CA GLU A 52 -8.78 12.92 -7.95
C GLU A 52 -7.50 13.66 -8.36
N ASP A 53 -6.45 13.61 -7.54
CA ASP A 53 -5.15 14.21 -7.85
C ASP A 53 -4.42 13.48 -9.00
N ILE A 54 -4.72 12.20 -9.20
CA ILE A 54 -4.26 11.43 -10.36
C ILE A 54 -5.01 11.90 -11.63
N ILE A 55 -6.32 12.10 -11.51
CA ILE A 55 -7.22 12.45 -12.62
C ILE A 55 -6.85 13.81 -13.22
N SER A 56 -6.56 14.78 -12.35
CA SER A 56 -6.32 16.18 -12.76
C SER A 56 -5.01 16.37 -13.53
N SER A 57 -4.09 15.41 -13.48
CA SER A 57 -2.81 15.47 -14.19
C SER A 57 -2.80 14.61 -15.47
N PRO A 58 -2.77 15.23 -16.67
CA PRO A 58 -2.70 14.50 -17.93
C PRO A 58 -1.46 13.58 -18.02
N ILE A 59 -0.34 14.02 -17.45
CA ILE A 59 0.91 13.26 -17.48
C ILE A 59 0.82 12.01 -16.61
N VAL A 60 0.19 12.11 -15.42
CA VAL A 60 -0.09 10.94 -14.57
C VAL A 60 -0.99 9.97 -15.31
N LYS A 61 -2.11 10.45 -15.84
CA LYS A 61 -3.10 9.61 -16.50
C LYS A 61 -2.47 8.82 -17.65
N GLU A 62 -1.74 9.48 -18.54
CA GLU A 62 -1.10 8.83 -19.68
C GLU A 62 0.07 7.93 -19.31
N SER A 63 0.89 8.33 -18.32
CA SER A 63 2.16 7.65 -18.04
C SER A 63 2.02 6.56 -16.99
N ILE A 64 1.16 6.77 -15.98
CA ILE A 64 1.00 5.88 -14.84
C ILE A 64 -0.17 4.93 -15.10
N ILE A 65 -1.39 5.44 -15.29
CA ILE A 65 -2.58 4.57 -15.35
C ILE A 65 -2.53 3.65 -16.58
N ASN A 66 -2.28 4.21 -17.76
CA ASN A 66 -2.27 3.43 -19.01
C ASN A 66 -1.12 2.40 -19.09
N ASN A 67 -0.04 2.57 -18.31
CA ASN A 67 1.10 1.64 -18.30
C ASN A 67 1.13 0.74 -17.05
N SER A 68 0.16 0.87 -16.15
CA SER A 68 0.07 0.08 -14.93
C SER A 68 -0.92 -1.06 -15.10
N ASP A 69 -0.38 -2.23 -15.42
CA ASP A 69 -1.16 -3.47 -15.52
C ASP A 69 -1.68 -3.89 -14.13
N CYS A 70 -0.83 -3.77 -13.10
CA CYS A 70 -1.22 -4.04 -11.73
C CYS A 70 -1.90 -2.83 -11.09
N LYS A 71 -3.04 -3.06 -10.43
CA LYS A 71 -3.77 -2.06 -9.65
C LYS A 71 -4.10 -2.65 -8.28
N ILE A 72 -3.76 -1.90 -7.24
CA ILE A 72 -4.02 -2.28 -5.85
C ILE A 72 -4.89 -1.19 -5.25
N LEU A 73 -6.10 -1.55 -4.80
CA LEU A 73 -7.02 -0.60 -4.21
C LEU A 73 -7.38 -1.04 -2.79
N LEU A 74 -7.26 -0.08 -1.87
CA LEU A 74 -7.79 -0.18 -0.52
C LEU A 74 -9.27 0.26 -0.52
N ASP A 75 -9.87 0.30 0.65
CA ASP A 75 -11.25 0.76 0.85
C ASP A 75 -11.54 2.12 0.19
N GLN A 76 -12.50 2.13 -0.74
CA GLN A 76 -12.92 3.31 -1.52
C GLN A 76 -14.30 3.85 -1.11
N ARG A 77 -14.84 3.50 0.08
CA ARG A 77 -16.21 3.87 0.49
C ARG A 77 -16.48 5.38 0.47
N LYS A 78 -15.47 6.20 0.74
CA LYS A 78 -15.57 7.67 0.66
C LYS A 78 -15.93 8.18 -0.74
N TYR A 79 -15.64 7.40 -1.78
CA TYR A 79 -15.88 7.77 -3.17
C TYR A 79 -17.06 7.02 -3.81
N LEU A 80 -17.93 6.37 -3.03
CA LEU A 80 -19.09 5.63 -3.55
C LEU A 80 -19.90 6.45 -4.58
N ASN A 81 -20.19 7.71 -4.25
CA ASN A 81 -20.98 8.61 -5.09
C ASN A 81 -20.26 9.05 -6.38
N LYS A 82 -18.95 8.85 -6.47
CA LYS A 82 -18.09 9.22 -7.61
C LYS A 82 -17.39 7.99 -8.22
N PHE A 83 -17.77 6.78 -7.84
CA PHE A 83 -17.03 5.58 -8.21
C PHE A 83 -17.07 5.30 -9.71
N ASP A 84 -18.10 5.77 -10.42
CA ASP A 84 -18.18 5.66 -11.88
C ASP A 84 -17.00 6.35 -12.56
N SER A 85 -16.60 7.52 -12.07
CA SER A 85 -15.41 8.23 -12.57
C SER A 85 -14.13 7.45 -12.30
N ILE A 86 -14.02 6.81 -11.13
CA ILE A 86 -12.87 5.98 -10.74
C ILE A 86 -12.80 4.72 -11.61
N GLN A 87 -13.93 4.04 -11.80
CA GLN A 87 -14.04 2.85 -12.66
C GLN A 87 -13.60 3.17 -14.08
N ASN A 88 -14.11 4.26 -14.66
CA ASN A 88 -13.75 4.69 -16.01
C ASN A 88 -12.27 5.08 -16.13
N LEU A 89 -11.75 5.81 -15.14
CA LEU A 89 -10.35 6.23 -15.11
C LEU A 89 -9.41 5.03 -15.09
N LEU A 90 -9.68 4.07 -14.20
CA LEU A 90 -8.83 2.92 -13.97
C LEU A 90 -9.12 1.77 -14.94
N GLY A 91 -10.12 1.91 -15.82
CA GLY A 91 -10.51 0.87 -16.77
C GLY A 91 -10.98 -0.41 -16.07
N LEU A 92 -11.72 -0.27 -14.97
CA LEU A 92 -12.19 -1.40 -14.17
C LEU A 92 -13.49 -1.96 -14.77
N THR A 93 -13.61 -3.28 -14.74
CA THR A 93 -14.83 -4.00 -15.11
C THR A 93 -15.89 -3.91 -13.99
N ASP A 94 -17.15 -4.21 -14.32
CA ASP A 94 -18.22 -4.25 -13.31
C ASP A 94 -17.96 -5.30 -12.22
N LYS A 95 -17.32 -6.41 -12.59
CA LYS A 95 -16.86 -7.42 -11.63
C LYS A 95 -15.86 -6.82 -10.64
N GLU A 96 -14.86 -6.11 -11.13
CA GLU A 96 -13.84 -5.46 -10.29
C GLU A 96 -14.45 -4.35 -9.42
N ARG A 97 -15.39 -3.58 -9.97
CA ARG A 97 -16.21 -2.62 -9.19
C ARG A 97 -16.85 -3.32 -8.00
N SER A 98 -17.60 -4.40 -8.23
CA SER A 98 -18.28 -5.13 -7.16
C SER A 98 -17.29 -5.67 -6.11
N GLN A 99 -16.11 -6.14 -6.54
CA GLN A 99 -15.05 -6.59 -5.62
C GLN A 99 -14.53 -5.44 -4.76
N ILE A 100 -14.21 -4.29 -5.35
CA ILE A 100 -13.69 -3.13 -4.60
C ILE A 100 -14.73 -2.60 -3.60
N LEU A 101 -16.01 -2.55 -4.00
CA LEU A 101 -17.08 -2.10 -3.11
C LEU A 101 -17.41 -3.09 -1.98
N SER A 102 -16.93 -4.33 -2.06
CA SER A 102 -17.08 -5.34 -1.00
C SER A 102 -16.01 -5.28 0.09
N ILE A 103 -14.92 -4.52 -0.15
CA ILE A 103 -13.79 -4.40 0.78
C ILE A 103 -14.27 -3.97 2.17
N ASN A 104 -13.90 -4.75 3.18
CA ASN A 104 -14.20 -4.55 4.60
C ASN A 104 -15.71 -4.49 4.93
N MET A 105 -16.58 -5.07 4.09
CA MET A 105 -18.04 -5.10 4.32
C MET A 105 -18.51 -6.35 5.09
N ALA A 106 -17.74 -7.44 5.05
CA ALA A 106 -18.11 -8.71 5.67
C ALA A 106 -16.91 -9.38 6.36
N ASN A 107 -16.14 -8.60 7.14
CA ASN A 107 -14.99 -9.15 7.85
C ASN A 107 -15.41 -10.19 8.89
N HIS A 108 -14.60 -11.24 9.05
CA HIS A 108 -14.84 -12.27 10.05
C HIS A 108 -14.71 -11.69 11.48
N PRO A 109 -15.72 -11.85 12.37
CA PRO A 109 -15.76 -11.16 13.66
C PRO A 109 -14.63 -11.57 14.62
N GLY A 110 -14.10 -12.79 14.47
CA GLY A 110 -13.01 -13.31 15.30
C GLY A 110 -11.60 -13.07 14.74
N ARG A 111 -11.44 -12.34 13.63
CA ARG A 111 -10.13 -12.08 13.02
C ARG A 111 -9.92 -10.58 12.83
N LYS A 112 -8.67 -10.12 12.98
CA LYS A 112 -8.27 -8.74 12.73
C LYS A 112 -7.44 -8.67 11.45
N TYR A 113 -8.04 -8.19 10.39
CA TYR A 113 -7.39 -7.99 9.10
C TYR A 113 -7.96 -6.79 8.38
N LYS A 114 -7.26 -6.34 7.34
CA LYS A 114 -7.81 -5.42 6.35
C LYS A 114 -7.96 -6.15 5.04
N GLU A 115 -8.93 -5.74 4.24
CA GLU A 115 -9.07 -6.24 2.88
C GLU A 115 -8.44 -5.27 1.88
N VAL A 116 -7.82 -5.85 0.85
CA VAL A 116 -7.19 -5.14 -0.25
C VAL A 116 -7.54 -5.83 -1.56
N PHE A 117 -7.92 -5.03 -2.54
CA PHE A 117 -8.18 -5.50 -3.89
C PHE A 117 -6.91 -5.49 -4.72
N PHE A 118 -6.70 -6.56 -5.49
CA PHE A 118 -5.66 -6.66 -6.51
C PHE A 118 -6.30 -6.94 -7.88
N SER A 119 -5.82 -6.23 -8.90
CA SER A 119 -6.06 -6.52 -10.32
C SER A 119 -4.74 -6.65 -11.06
N LEU A 120 -4.63 -7.67 -11.92
CA LEU A 120 -3.47 -7.98 -12.75
C LEU A 120 -3.83 -7.84 -14.24
N GLY A 121 -4.15 -6.61 -14.68
CA GLY A 121 -4.32 -6.29 -16.09
C GLY A 121 -5.40 -7.10 -16.80
N GLY A 122 -6.54 -7.34 -16.13
CA GLY A 122 -7.66 -8.10 -16.68
C GLY A 122 -7.49 -9.63 -16.70
N THR A 123 -6.33 -10.16 -16.26
CA THR A 123 -6.12 -11.62 -16.16
C THR A 123 -6.77 -12.21 -14.91
N GLN A 124 -6.59 -11.52 -13.79
CA GLN A 124 -7.11 -11.94 -12.48
C GLN A 124 -7.39 -10.70 -11.63
N SER A 125 -8.49 -10.77 -10.89
CA SER A 125 -8.83 -9.80 -9.86
C SER A 125 -9.46 -10.47 -8.64
N ALA A 126 -9.05 -10.07 -7.44
CA ALA A 126 -9.58 -10.61 -6.19
C ALA A 126 -9.35 -9.67 -5.01
N VAL A 127 -10.16 -9.84 -3.96
CA VAL A 127 -9.99 -9.21 -2.67
C VAL A 127 -9.28 -10.19 -1.74
N TYR A 128 -8.23 -9.73 -1.08
CA TYR A 128 -7.42 -10.51 -0.15
C TYR A 128 -7.46 -9.89 1.24
N ALA A 129 -7.45 -10.73 2.27
CA ALA A 129 -7.21 -10.32 3.64
C ALA A 129 -5.69 -10.15 3.86
N THR A 130 -5.27 -8.97 4.29
CA THR A 130 -3.92 -8.69 4.76
C THR A 130 -3.88 -8.78 6.27
N GLU A 131 -3.09 -9.73 6.75
CA GLU A 131 -2.75 -9.96 8.14
C GLU A 131 -1.23 -9.89 8.25
N VAL A 132 -0.76 -9.29 9.34
CA VAL A 132 0.65 -9.23 9.69
C VAL A 132 0.83 -9.89 11.05
N SER A 133 2.02 -10.42 11.31
CA SER A 133 2.37 -10.86 12.65
C SER A 133 2.26 -9.70 13.65
N LEU A 134 2.05 -9.99 14.93
CA LEU A 134 2.02 -8.94 15.95
C LEU A 134 3.37 -8.24 16.07
N GLU A 135 4.48 -8.94 15.79
CA GLU A 135 5.80 -8.35 15.72
C GLU A 135 5.88 -7.32 14.61
N GLU A 136 5.43 -7.64 13.40
CA GLU A 136 5.36 -6.68 12.29
C GLU A 136 4.42 -5.51 12.61
N TYR A 137 3.27 -5.79 13.22
CA TYR A 137 2.34 -4.74 13.66
C TYR A 137 3.01 -3.75 14.63
N PHE A 138 3.63 -4.24 15.70
CA PHE A 138 4.29 -3.38 16.69
C PHE A 138 5.58 -2.74 16.16
N THR A 139 6.22 -3.33 15.14
CA THR A 139 7.35 -2.70 14.45
C THR A 139 6.92 -1.40 13.75
N PHE A 140 5.71 -1.36 13.20
CA PHE A 140 5.21 -0.25 12.39
C PHE A 140 4.03 0.52 13.00
N THR A 141 3.66 0.24 14.25
CA THR A 141 2.51 0.89 14.88
C THR A 141 2.71 2.41 14.93
N THR A 142 1.64 3.13 14.61
CA THR A 142 1.58 4.59 14.74
C THR A 142 0.86 5.02 16.02
N GLU A 143 0.19 4.09 16.71
CA GLU A 143 -0.60 4.37 17.90
C GLU A 143 0.30 4.76 19.08
N GLU A 144 0.10 5.96 19.60
CA GLU A 144 1.00 6.56 20.59
C GLU A 144 1.06 5.74 21.89
N SER A 145 -0.09 5.23 22.35
CA SER A 145 -0.15 4.39 23.54
C SER A 145 0.68 3.10 23.41
N GLU A 146 0.64 2.46 22.24
CA GLU A 146 1.40 1.24 21.95
C GLU A 146 2.89 1.53 21.84
N LYS A 147 3.27 2.65 21.21
CA LYS A 147 4.67 3.11 21.16
C LYS A 147 5.23 3.35 22.54
N MET A 148 4.48 4.04 23.40
CA MET A 148 4.91 4.33 24.77
C MET A 148 5.09 3.04 25.58
N GLU A 149 4.16 2.08 25.46
CA GLU A 149 4.29 0.74 26.07
C GLU A 149 5.56 0.02 25.56
N LEU A 150 5.79 0.04 24.25
CA LEU A 150 6.94 -0.60 23.61
C LEU A 150 8.27 0.02 24.04
N PHE A 151 8.39 1.35 24.04
CA PHE A 151 9.61 2.05 24.42
C PHE A 151 9.91 1.88 25.91
N ALA A 152 8.91 1.95 26.79
CA ALA A 152 9.08 1.67 28.20
C ALA A 152 9.56 0.22 28.46
N LEU A 153 9.09 -0.74 27.66
CA LEU A 153 9.58 -2.11 27.73
C LEU A 153 11.02 -2.24 27.21
N ALA A 154 11.36 -1.56 26.10
CA ALA A 154 12.70 -1.55 25.55
C ALA A 154 13.72 -0.96 26.54
N GLU A 155 13.38 0.11 27.24
CA GLU A 155 14.22 0.69 28.31
C GLU A 155 14.53 -0.32 29.41
N LYS A 156 13.51 -1.05 29.89
CA LYS A 156 13.67 -2.12 30.90
C LYS A 156 14.56 -3.27 30.41
N LEU A 157 14.69 -3.44 29.09
CA LEU A 157 15.49 -4.47 28.43
C LEU A 157 16.84 -3.94 27.93
N GLY A 158 17.31 -2.81 28.45
CA GLY A 158 18.61 -2.24 28.09
C GLY A 158 18.64 -1.66 26.67
N GLY A 159 17.50 -1.16 26.18
CA GLY A 159 17.35 -0.58 24.85
C GLY A 159 17.14 -1.59 23.72
N ASN A 160 16.96 -2.88 24.03
CA ASN A 160 16.74 -3.90 23.01
C ASN A 160 15.31 -3.87 22.46
N LEU A 161 15.11 -3.11 21.38
CA LEU A 161 13.80 -2.91 20.74
C LEU A 161 13.26 -4.21 20.11
N GLU A 162 14.10 -5.02 19.48
CA GLU A 162 13.67 -6.29 18.88
C GLU A 162 13.09 -7.24 19.93
N LEU A 163 13.77 -7.36 21.08
CA LEU A 163 13.29 -8.17 22.20
C LEU A 163 12.02 -7.59 22.82
N ALA A 164 11.91 -6.27 22.91
CA ALA A 164 10.70 -5.61 23.39
C ALA A 164 9.50 -5.89 22.47
N ILE A 165 9.67 -5.79 21.15
CA ILE A 165 8.65 -6.11 20.15
C ILE A 165 8.19 -7.57 20.32
N LYS A 166 9.13 -8.52 20.41
CA LYS A 166 8.81 -9.94 20.59
C LYS A 166 8.02 -10.20 21.88
N ARG A 167 8.44 -9.62 23.01
CA ARG A 167 7.75 -9.78 24.30
C ARG A 167 6.38 -9.11 24.32
N LEU A 168 6.24 -7.94 23.71
CA LEU A 168 4.97 -7.24 23.60
C LEU A 168 4.00 -8.01 22.69
N ALA A 169 4.48 -8.51 21.55
CA ALA A 169 3.67 -9.37 20.68
C ALA A 169 3.18 -10.63 21.43
N GLU A 170 4.06 -11.30 22.16
CA GLU A 170 3.72 -12.50 22.94
C GLU A 170 2.69 -12.22 24.05
N SER A 171 2.85 -11.14 24.81
CA SER A 171 1.91 -10.78 25.87
C SER A 171 0.49 -10.51 25.33
N LYS A 172 0.37 -9.92 24.13
CA LYS A 172 -0.92 -9.67 23.49
C LYS A 172 -1.54 -10.94 22.88
N ARG A 173 -0.74 -11.94 22.49
CA ARG A 173 -1.27 -13.27 22.09
C ARG A 173 -1.83 -14.03 23.28
N ASN A 174 -1.11 -13.98 24.40
CA ASN A 174 -1.39 -14.76 25.60
C ASN A 174 -1.66 -13.84 26.80
N PRO A 175 -2.80 -13.12 26.83
CA PRO A 175 -3.10 -12.16 27.89
C PRO A 175 -3.20 -12.79 29.30
N GLN A 176 -3.32 -14.13 29.39
CA GLN A 176 -3.39 -14.87 30.65
C GLN A 176 -2.02 -15.22 31.26
N SER A 177 -0.93 -15.20 30.49
CA SER A 177 0.42 -15.54 31.00
C SER A 177 1.19 -14.36 31.59
N SER A 178 0.65 -13.15 31.51
CA SER A 178 1.27 -11.92 32.02
C SER A 178 0.95 -11.59 33.49
N THR A 179 0.22 -12.46 34.21
CA THR A 179 -0.20 -12.24 35.60
C THR A 179 0.40 -13.24 36.61
N THR A 180 1.41 -14.02 36.20
CA THR A 180 2.18 -14.89 37.10
C THR A 180 3.65 -14.55 36.99
#